data_AF-A0A928L0Y3-F1
#
_entry.id   AF-A0A928L0Y3-F1
#
_cell.length_a   1.000
_cell.length_b   1.000
_cell.length_c   1.000
_cell.angle_alpha   90.00
_cell.angle_beta   90.00
_cell.angle_gamma   90.00
#
_symmetry.space_group_name_H-M   'P 1'
#
loop_
_entity.id
_entity.type
_entity.pdbx_description
1 polymer ?
#
loop_
_entity_poly.entity_id
_entity_poly.type
_entity_poly.pdbx_seq_one_letter_code
_entity_poly.pdbx_strand_id
1 'polypeptide(L)'
;MKHIINILKGMAFGIANIIPGVSGGTMAVITKVYDKLLSVFSLDFKAIKKHFIFIVFYGIGAVLGVGLGAVGLSELFENFYVPTQMFFTGVIVGSLPLIAKECVKEKPFAKINIIPLAVGIIGMVIFSLGKESSAMSMPDEITVPFALMMIAYLFIAAVAMILPGLSGSMVLLMLGVYPLALGAVKDLNIPVILILCVGAGLGLVIGSRIIKILLNKFHQGTYCVILGLVIGSVYAIFPFREIALNAQLVAGVICLAVGLVIPTIMEKLGENRENKKSGE
;
A
#
# COMPACT_ATOMS: atom_id res chain seq x y z
N MET A 1 -7.55 11.57 -29.30
CA MET A 1 -6.35 11.92 -28.49
C MET A 1 -6.64 12.11 -27.00
N LYS A 2 -7.54 13.02 -26.58
CA LYS A 2 -7.81 13.29 -25.14
C LYS A 2 -8.25 12.04 -24.34
N HIS A 3 -9.04 11.14 -24.94
CA HIS A 3 -9.47 9.90 -24.28
C HIS A 3 -8.32 8.91 -24.06
N ILE A 4 -7.47 8.70 -25.08
CA ILE A 4 -6.28 7.85 -24.99
C ILE A 4 -5.33 8.35 -23.89
N ILE A 5 -5.13 9.68 -23.80
CA ILE A 5 -4.32 10.27 -22.73
C ILE A 5 -4.93 9.97 -21.35
N ASN A 6 -6.26 10.03 -21.20
CA ASN A 6 -6.90 9.68 -19.93
C ASN A 6 -6.74 8.19 -19.58
N ILE A 7 -6.79 7.30 -20.58
CA ILE A 7 -6.50 5.87 -20.39
C ILE A 7 -5.06 5.69 -19.90
N LEU A 8 -4.07 6.30 -20.56
CA LEU A 8 -2.66 6.18 -20.16
C LEU A 8 -2.41 6.73 -18.74
N LYS A 9 -3.06 7.85 -18.38
CA LYS A 9 -3.01 8.39 -17.00
C LYS A 9 -3.66 7.46 -16.00
N GLY A 10 -4.77 6.82 -16.38
CA GLY A 10 -5.42 5.78 -15.60
C GLY A 10 -4.49 4.58 -15.40
N MET A 11 -3.84 4.10 -16.46
CA MET A 11 -2.88 2.98 -16.39
C MET A 11 -1.75 3.27 -15.42
N ALA A 12 -1.13 4.45 -15.52
CA ALA A 12 -0.09 4.87 -14.59
C ALA A 12 -0.59 4.88 -13.14
N PHE A 13 -1.82 5.34 -12.90
CA PHE A 13 -2.44 5.31 -11.57
C PHE A 13 -2.71 3.89 -11.09
N GLY A 14 -3.22 3.00 -11.94
CA GLY A 14 -3.47 1.60 -11.60
C GLY A 14 -2.19 0.86 -11.22
N ILE A 15 -1.13 1.02 -12.02
CA ILE A 15 0.21 0.47 -11.73
C ILE A 15 0.74 1.05 -10.41
N ALA A 16 0.65 2.36 -10.21
CA ALA A 16 1.11 3.00 -8.99
C ALA A 16 0.38 2.45 -7.75
N ASN A 17 -0.92 2.14 -7.85
CA ASN A 17 -1.70 1.70 -6.71
C ASN A 17 -1.49 0.22 -6.36
N ILE A 18 -0.99 -0.59 -7.31
CA ILE A 18 -0.67 -1.99 -7.03
C ILE A 18 0.72 -2.17 -6.45
N ILE A 19 1.70 -1.33 -6.83
CA ILE A 19 3.08 -1.40 -6.33
C ILE A 19 3.13 -0.98 -4.85
N PRO A 20 3.58 -1.85 -3.94
CA PRO A 20 3.81 -1.50 -2.54
C PRO A 20 4.76 -0.31 -2.38
N GLY A 21 4.35 0.66 -1.57
CA GLY A 21 5.14 1.87 -1.26
C GLY A 21 5.01 2.99 -2.29
N VAL A 22 4.26 2.80 -3.37
CA VAL A 22 3.93 3.84 -4.35
C VAL A 22 2.49 4.32 -4.09
N SER A 23 2.29 5.63 -3.99
CA SER A 23 0.95 6.20 -3.80
C SER A 23 0.29 6.57 -5.14
N GLY A 24 -0.90 6.04 -5.39
CA GLY A 24 -1.75 6.45 -6.52
C GLY A 24 -2.10 7.94 -6.48
N GLY A 25 -2.20 8.54 -5.28
CA GLY A 25 -2.41 9.98 -5.11
C GLY A 25 -1.26 10.81 -5.69
N THR A 26 -0.02 10.43 -5.41
CA THR A 26 1.17 11.07 -5.99
C THR A 26 1.17 10.97 -7.51
N MET A 27 0.80 9.81 -8.06
CA MET A 27 0.70 9.63 -9.52
C MET A 27 -0.42 10.51 -10.13
N ALA A 28 -1.55 10.68 -9.44
CA ALA A 28 -2.61 11.58 -9.85
C ALA A 28 -2.18 13.07 -9.84
N VAL A 29 -1.34 13.47 -8.88
CA VAL A 29 -0.73 14.82 -8.84
C VAL A 29 0.23 15.02 -10.01
N ILE A 30 1.13 14.06 -10.25
CA ILE A 30 2.11 14.10 -11.35
C ILE A 30 1.41 14.20 -12.71
N THR A 31 0.35 13.41 -12.91
CA THR A 31 -0.44 13.38 -14.15
C THR A 31 -1.45 14.54 -14.27
N LYS A 32 -1.49 15.45 -13.28
CA LYS A 32 -2.37 16.64 -13.21
C LYS A 32 -3.85 16.29 -13.31
N VAL A 33 -4.27 15.21 -12.66
CA VAL A 33 -5.69 14.80 -12.60
C VAL A 33 -6.22 14.73 -11.17
N TYR A 34 -5.36 14.96 -10.17
CA TYR A 34 -5.70 14.91 -8.75
C TYR A 34 -6.97 15.69 -8.38
N ASP A 35 -7.05 16.97 -8.74
CA ASP A 35 -8.20 17.82 -8.39
C ASP A 35 -9.50 17.30 -9.03
N LYS A 36 -9.41 16.76 -10.25
CA LYS A 36 -10.55 16.16 -10.95
C LYS A 36 -10.99 14.87 -10.26
N LEU A 37 -10.07 14.01 -9.85
CA LEU A 37 -10.39 12.80 -9.09
C LEU A 37 -11.00 13.13 -7.74
N LEU A 38 -10.44 14.11 -7.02
CA LEU A 38 -10.95 14.54 -5.72
C LEU A 38 -12.40 15.05 -5.83
N SER A 39 -12.72 15.82 -6.87
CA SER A 39 -14.09 16.28 -7.12
C SER A 39 -15.09 15.14 -7.43
N VAL A 40 -14.61 14.00 -7.89
CA VAL A 40 -15.42 12.81 -8.16
C VAL A 40 -15.57 11.97 -6.89
N PHE A 41 -14.50 11.84 -6.10
CA PHE A 41 -14.49 11.10 -4.85
C PHE A 41 -15.24 11.79 -3.71
N SER A 42 -15.49 13.10 -3.80
CA SER A 42 -16.38 13.81 -2.88
C SER A 42 -17.86 13.44 -3.04
N LEU A 43 -18.20 12.52 -3.97
CA LEU A 43 -19.56 12.06 -4.26
C LEU A 43 -20.51 13.19 -4.68
N ASP A 44 -19.98 14.31 -5.19
CA ASP A 44 -20.80 15.36 -5.80
C ASP A 44 -21.34 14.88 -7.15
N PHE A 45 -22.64 14.56 -7.19
CA PHE A 45 -23.33 14.12 -8.41
C PHE A 45 -23.16 15.09 -9.59
N LYS A 46 -23.06 16.40 -9.35
CA LYS A 46 -22.84 17.38 -10.43
C LYS A 46 -21.44 17.23 -11.01
N ALA A 47 -20.43 17.05 -10.16
CA ALA A 47 -19.05 16.83 -10.58
C ALA A 47 -18.88 15.48 -11.29
N ILE A 48 -19.51 14.41 -10.79
CA ILE A 48 -19.51 13.08 -11.43
C ILE A 48 -20.12 13.17 -12.84
N LYS A 49 -21.29 13.80 -12.98
CA LYS A 49 -21.93 13.97 -14.29
C LYS A 49 -21.09 14.82 -15.23
N LYS A 50 -20.48 15.90 -14.74
CA LYS A 50 -19.58 16.79 -15.50
C LYS A 50 -18.32 16.08 -15.99
N HIS A 51 -17.79 15.14 -15.20
CA HIS A 51 -16.54 14.43 -15.49
C HIS A 51 -16.74 12.98 -15.92
N PHE A 52 -17.97 12.56 -16.23
CA PHE A 52 -18.32 11.16 -16.54
C PHE A 52 -17.41 10.53 -17.60
N ILE A 53 -17.22 11.21 -18.74
CA ILE A 53 -16.33 10.73 -19.82
C ILE A 53 -14.90 10.55 -19.32
N PHE A 54 -14.40 11.47 -18.50
CA PHE A 54 -13.07 11.33 -17.91
C PHE A 54 -13.00 10.11 -16.99
N ILE A 55 -13.99 9.91 -16.11
CA ILE A 55 -14.05 8.80 -15.16
C ILE A 55 -14.02 7.46 -15.90
N VAL A 56 -14.82 7.31 -16.97
CA VAL A 56 -14.88 6.07 -17.75
C VAL A 56 -13.52 5.73 -18.37
N PHE A 57 -12.94 6.66 -19.14
CA PHE A 57 -11.66 6.40 -19.81
C PHE A 57 -10.49 6.25 -18.82
N TYR A 58 -10.49 7.04 -17.75
CA TYR A 58 -9.49 6.93 -16.69
C TYR A 58 -9.64 5.61 -15.92
N GLY A 59 -10.87 5.21 -15.61
CA GLY A 59 -11.18 3.96 -14.92
C GLY A 59 -10.79 2.73 -15.74
N ILE A 60 -11.06 2.72 -17.05
CA ILE A 60 -10.57 1.69 -17.97
C ILE A 60 -9.05 1.60 -17.89
N GLY A 61 -8.37 2.76 -17.97
CA GLY A 61 -6.93 2.83 -17.79
C GLY A 61 -6.49 2.24 -16.46
N ALA A 62 -7.12 2.61 -15.35
CA ALA A 62 -6.78 2.14 -14.02
C ALA A 62 -6.91 0.62 -13.88
N VAL A 63 -8.00 0.04 -14.39
CA VAL A 63 -8.20 -1.42 -14.40
C VAL A 63 -7.12 -2.12 -15.23
N LEU A 64 -6.82 -1.61 -16.43
CA LEU A 64 -5.74 -2.15 -17.27
C LEU A 64 -4.38 -2.03 -16.57
N GLY A 65 -4.10 -0.90 -15.92
CA GLY A 65 -2.87 -0.69 -15.16
C GLY A 65 -2.74 -1.63 -13.97
N VAL A 66 -3.82 -1.85 -13.22
CA VAL A 66 -3.86 -2.83 -12.13
C VAL A 66 -3.60 -4.24 -12.66
N GLY A 67 -4.25 -4.65 -13.75
CA GLY A 67 -4.02 -5.96 -14.36
C GLY A 67 -2.58 -6.15 -14.85
N LEU A 68 -2.04 -5.19 -15.61
CA LEU A 68 -0.65 -5.23 -16.09
C LEU A 68 0.35 -5.24 -14.93
N GLY A 69 0.13 -4.40 -13.92
CA GLY A 69 0.97 -4.37 -12.74
C GLY A 69 0.86 -5.66 -11.93
N ALA A 70 -0.30 -6.31 -11.90
CA ALA A 70 -0.49 -7.60 -11.23
C ALA A 70 0.32 -8.70 -11.91
N VAL A 71 0.19 -8.81 -13.23
CA VAL A 71 0.97 -9.76 -14.03
C VAL A 71 2.46 -9.53 -13.84
N GLY A 72 2.92 -8.29 -13.99
CA GLY A 72 4.35 -7.95 -13.86
C GLY A 72 4.91 -8.21 -12.46
N LEU A 73 4.18 -7.83 -11.40
CA LEU A 73 4.63 -8.08 -10.03
C LEU A 73 4.56 -9.57 -9.67
N SER A 74 3.54 -10.30 -10.12
CA SER A 74 3.46 -11.75 -9.90
C SER A 74 4.66 -12.47 -10.53
N GLU A 75 5.05 -12.09 -11.75
CA GLU A 75 6.24 -12.63 -12.42
C GLU A 75 7.52 -12.37 -11.63
N LEU A 76 7.63 -11.18 -11.01
CA LEU A 76 8.76 -10.82 -10.15
C LEU A 76 8.76 -11.63 -8.85
N PHE A 77 7.61 -11.87 -8.23
CA PHE A 77 7.51 -12.72 -7.05
C PHE A 77 7.78 -14.21 -7.36
N GLU A 78 7.40 -14.69 -8.55
CA GLU A 78 7.59 -16.08 -8.98
C GLU A 78 9.05 -16.35 -9.38
N ASN A 79 9.68 -15.50 -10.21
CA ASN A 79 11.02 -15.76 -10.76
C ASN A 79 12.16 -15.01 -10.06
N PHE A 80 11.85 -13.90 -9.39
CA PHE A 80 12.83 -13.02 -8.74
C PHE A 80 12.45 -12.75 -7.29
N TYR A 81 12.01 -13.80 -6.57
CA TYR A 81 11.50 -13.70 -5.20
C TYR A 81 12.45 -12.95 -4.26
N VAL A 82 13.71 -13.38 -4.15
CA VAL A 82 14.70 -12.76 -3.26
C VAL A 82 14.92 -11.27 -3.60
N PRO A 83 15.22 -10.88 -4.86
CA PRO A 83 15.33 -9.47 -5.22
C PRO A 83 14.07 -8.64 -4.92
N THR A 84 12.89 -9.20 -5.19
CA THR A 84 11.60 -8.52 -4.98
C THR A 84 11.34 -8.29 -3.49
N GLN A 85 11.54 -9.31 -2.64
CA GLN A 85 11.40 -9.19 -1.19
C GLN A 85 12.43 -8.21 -0.60
N MET A 86 13.67 -8.24 -1.06
CA MET A 86 14.71 -7.32 -0.63
C MET A 86 14.43 -5.88 -1.07
N PHE A 87 13.89 -5.67 -2.28
CA PHE A 87 13.41 -4.37 -2.73
C PHE A 87 12.35 -3.80 -1.80
N PHE A 88 11.30 -4.57 -1.50
CA PHE A 88 10.23 -4.10 -0.64
C PHE A 88 10.65 -3.96 0.81
N THR A 89 11.58 -4.79 1.30
CA THR A 89 12.23 -4.56 2.60
C THR A 89 12.93 -3.20 2.60
N GLY A 90 13.67 -2.87 1.53
CA GLY A 90 14.29 -1.57 1.36
C GLY A 90 13.26 -0.43 1.41
N VAL A 91 12.15 -0.54 0.69
CA VAL A 91 11.05 0.45 0.71
C VAL A 91 10.46 0.61 2.12
N ILE A 92 10.26 -0.48 2.84
CA ILE A 92 9.78 -0.48 4.24
C ILE A 92 10.75 0.25 5.15
N VAL A 93 12.03 -0.13 5.13
CA VAL A 93 13.07 0.48 5.96
C VAL A 93 13.24 1.96 5.59
N GLY A 94 13.22 2.29 4.30
CA GLY A 94 13.31 3.66 3.80
C GLY A 94 12.12 4.55 4.20
N SER A 95 10.96 3.95 4.49
CA SER A 95 9.77 4.67 4.98
C SER A 95 9.81 4.95 6.49
N LEU A 96 10.64 4.23 7.27
CA LEU A 96 10.71 4.38 8.73
C LEU A 96 10.96 5.83 9.19
N PRO A 97 11.90 6.60 8.59
CA PRO A 97 12.12 7.98 8.99
C PRO A 97 10.90 8.87 8.74
N LEU A 98 10.12 8.60 7.68
CA LEU A 98 8.95 9.38 7.31
C LEU A 98 7.85 9.21 8.37
N ILE A 99 7.62 7.97 8.76
CA ILE A 99 6.63 7.62 9.80
C ILE A 99 7.11 8.10 11.17
N ALA A 100 8.40 7.99 11.47
CA ALA A 100 8.97 8.46 12.73
C ALA A 100 8.88 9.99 12.89
N LYS A 101 9.00 10.77 11.81
CA LYS A 101 8.75 12.22 11.84
C LYS A 101 7.31 12.53 12.26
N GLU A 102 6.32 11.77 11.76
CA GLU A 102 4.91 11.96 12.13
C GLU A 102 4.64 11.68 13.62
N CYS A 103 5.39 10.76 14.25
CA CYS A 103 5.31 10.51 15.70
C CYS A 103 5.64 11.75 16.54
N VAL A 104 6.54 12.63 16.07
CA VAL A 104 7.03 13.80 16.83
C VAL A 104 6.58 15.13 16.25
N LYS A 105 5.70 15.11 15.24
CA LYS A 105 5.24 16.29 14.50
C LYS A 105 4.55 17.33 15.38
N GLU A 106 3.66 16.89 16.27
CA GLU A 106 2.90 17.80 17.14
C GLU A 106 3.61 18.05 18.48
N LYS A 107 4.30 17.05 19.01
CA LYS A 107 4.88 17.06 20.36
C LYS A 107 6.17 16.22 20.38
N PRO A 108 7.14 16.54 21.26
CA PRO A 108 8.32 15.71 21.47
C PRO A 108 7.93 14.29 21.91
N PHE A 109 8.82 13.33 21.68
CA PHE A 109 8.55 11.92 21.98
C PHE A 109 8.33 11.68 23.48
N ALA A 110 7.10 11.33 23.87
CA ALA A 110 6.80 10.97 25.25
C ALA A 110 7.12 9.49 25.52
N LYS A 111 7.81 9.20 26.64
CA LYS A 111 8.21 7.84 27.03
C LYS A 111 7.04 6.85 27.12
N ILE A 112 5.83 7.33 27.42
CA ILE A 112 4.61 6.50 27.45
C ILE A 112 4.34 5.82 26.11
N ASN A 113 4.79 6.42 25.00
CA ASN A 113 4.58 5.89 23.65
C ASN A 113 5.57 4.78 23.25
N ILE A 114 6.48 4.39 24.14
CA ILE A 114 7.27 3.15 23.98
C ILE A 114 6.37 1.92 24.01
N ILE A 115 5.29 1.95 24.81
CA ILE A 115 4.33 0.84 24.92
C ILE A 115 3.62 0.59 23.57
N PRO A 116 2.93 1.56 22.94
CA PRO A 116 2.31 1.34 21.63
C PRO A 116 3.32 0.95 20.54
N LEU A 117 4.54 1.50 20.58
CA LEU A 117 5.61 1.08 19.67
C LEU A 117 5.96 -0.40 19.84
N ALA A 118 6.20 -0.84 21.07
CA ALA A 118 6.50 -2.24 21.38
C ALA A 118 5.34 -3.17 21.00
N VAL A 119 4.09 -2.75 21.26
CA VAL A 119 2.89 -3.50 20.86
C VAL A 119 2.84 -3.71 19.35
N GLY A 120 3.16 -2.68 18.55
CA GLY A 120 3.24 -2.81 17.09
C GLY A 120 4.33 -3.80 16.65
N ILE A 121 5.54 -3.68 17.20
CA ILE A 121 6.67 -4.56 16.85
C ILE A 121 6.36 -6.01 17.21
N ILE A 122 6.03 -6.24 18.48
CA ILE A 122 5.77 -7.58 19.02
C ILE A 122 4.56 -8.19 18.31
N GLY A 123 3.50 -7.42 18.10
CA GLY A 123 2.31 -7.85 17.38
C GLY A 123 2.63 -8.36 15.97
N MET A 124 3.42 -7.61 15.20
CA MET A 124 3.81 -8.06 13.86
C MET A 124 4.79 -9.22 13.86
N VAL A 125 5.76 -9.25 14.78
CA VAL A 125 6.70 -10.36 14.87
C VAL A 125 5.98 -11.66 15.26
N ILE A 126 5.10 -11.62 16.27
CA ILE A 126 4.28 -12.78 16.66
C ILE A 126 3.39 -13.22 15.50
N PHE A 127 2.72 -12.28 14.82
CA PHE A 127 1.91 -12.58 13.63
C PHE A 127 2.74 -13.27 12.54
N SER A 128 3.98 -12.83 12.33
CA SER A 128 4.89 -13.37 11.32
C SER A 128 5.42 -14.75 11.70
N LEU A 129 5.73 -14.98 12.98
CA LEU A 129 6.17 -16.27 13.50
C LEU A 129 5.06 -17.32 13.45
N GLY A 130 3.81 -16.91 13.72
CA GLY A 130 2.64 -17.79 13.61
C GLY A 130 2.31 -18.22 12.17
N LYS A 131 3.03 -17.69 11.19
CA LYS A 131 2.82 -17.93 9.76
C LYS A 131 3.62 -19.10 9.20
N GLU A 132 4.00 -20.06 10.04
CA GLU A 132 4.91 -21.15 9.67
C GLU A 132 4.54 -21.83 8.33
N SER A 133 5.49 -21.74 7.40
CA SER A 133 5.81 -22.76 6.39
C SER A 133 4.94 -22.89 5.14
N SER A 134 3.86 -22.12 5.00
CA SER A 134 3.17 -22.02 3.70
C SER A 134 2.83 -20.57 3.41
N ALA A 135 3.37 -20.05 2.31
CA ALA A 135 2.76 -18.89 1.68
C ALA A 135 1.27 -19.19 1.58
N MET A 136 0.43 -18.32 2.16
CA MET A 136 -1.01 -18.51 2.16
C MET A 136 -1.45 -18.64 0.71
N SER A 137 -1.70 -19.87 0.29
CA SER A 137 -2.08 -20.20 -1.06
C SER A 137 -3.55 -19.90 -1.25
N MET A 138 -3.95 -19.65 -2.49
CA MET A 138 -5.35 -19.63 -2.82
C MET A 138 -5.96 -21.00 -2.49
N PRO A 139 -6.99 -21.07 -1.64
CA PRO A 139 -7.69 -22.32 -1.41
C PRO A 139 -8.48 -22.71 -2.66
N ASP A 140 -8.63 -24.02 -2.89
CA ASP A 140 -9.42 -24.56 -4.00
C ASP A 140 -10.90 -24.15 -3.88
N GLU A 141 -11.40 -24.02 -2.65
CA GLU A 141 -12.74 -23.54 -2.34
C GLU A 141 -12.70 -22.33 -1.41
N ILE A 142 -13.55 -21.34 -1.71
CA ILE A 142 -13.70 -20.14 -0.89
C ILE A 142 -14.57 -20.48 0.32
N THR A 143 -13.90 -20.71 1.45
CA THR A 143 -14.58 -20.94 2.73
C THR A 143 -14.95 -19.63 3.42
N VAL A 144 -15.97 -19.66 4.28
CA VAL A 144 -16.37 -18.49 5.09
C VAL A 144 -15.22 -17.94 5.95
N PRO A 145 -14.43 -18.78 6.66
CA PRO A 145 -13.27 -18.28 7.41
C PRO A 145 -12.25 -17.56 6.54
N PHE A 146 -11.94 -18.10 5.35
CA PHE A 146 -11.03 -17.45 4.41
C PHE A 146 -11.57 -16.10 3.94
N ALA A 147 -12.84 -16.03 3.55
CA ALA A 147 -13.47 -14.79 3.11
C ALA A 147 -13.45 -13.71 4.21
N LEU A 148 -13.81 -14.07 5.44
CA LEU A 148 -13.79 -13.15 6.58
C LEU A 148 -12.37 -12.65 6.89
N MET A 149 -11.38 -13.52 6.82
CA MET A 149 -9.98 -13.17 7.00
C MET A 149 -9.50 -12.20 5.92
N MET A 150 -9.79 -12.46 4.64
CA MET A 150 -9.44 -11.56 3.53
C MET A 150 -10.12 -10.20 3.64
N ILE A 151 -11.40 -10.17 4.05
CA ILE A 151 -12.11 -8.92 4.36
C ILE A 151 -11.39 -8.16 5.47
N ALA A 152 -10.98 -8.83 6.55
CA ALA A 152 -10.29 -8.20 7.67
C ALA A 152 -8.92 -7.62 7.25
N TYR A 153 -8.12 -8.35 6.47
CA TYR A 153 -6.83 -7.85 6.00
C TYR A 153 -6.99 -6.64 5.08
N LEU A 154 -7.96 -6.67 4.16
CA LEU A 154 -8.20 -5.53 3.27
C LEU A 154 -8.87 -4.36 3.96
N PHE A 155 -9.68 -4.61 4.98
CA PHE A 155 -10.15 -3.56 5.87
C PHE A 155 -8.96 -2.82 6.48
N ILE A 156 -8.02 -3.54 7.11
CA ILE A 156 -6.82 -2.96 7.74
C ILE A 156 -5.96 -2.22 6.70
N ALA A 157 -5.74 -2.80 5.53
CA ALA A 157 -4.97 -2.16 4.46
C ALA A 157 -5.63 -0.87 3.95
N ALA A 158 -6.95 -0.86 3.77
CA ALA A 158 -7.69 0.32 3.37
C ALA A 158 -7.72 1.40 4.46
N VAL A 159 -7.81 1.01 5.73
CA VAL A 159 -7.66 1.91 6.87
C VAL A 159 -6.28 2.56 6.86
N ALA A 160 -5.23 1.78 6.61
CA ALA A 160 -3.86 2.27 6.54
C ALA A 160 -3.61 3.20 5.36
N MET A 161 -4.29 3.01 4.23
CA MET A 161 -4.19 3.88 3.06
C MET A 161 -4.69 5.32 3.31
N ILE A 162 -5.48 5.53 4.37
CA ILE A 162 -5.91 6.88 4.79
C ILE A 162 -4.78 7.63 5.50
N LEU A 163 -3.83 6.90 6.10
CA LEU A 163 -2.69 7.49 6.78
C LEU A 163 -1.64 7.95 5.76
N PRO A 164 -1.16 9.20 5.84
CA PRO A 164 -0.11 9.69 4.96
C PRO A 164 1.17 8.87 5.15
N GLY A 165 1.82 8.50 4.05
CA GLY A 165 3.08 7.74 4.07
C GLY A 165 2.92 6.21 4.10
N LEU A 166 1.69 5.67 4.12
CA LEU A 166 1.41 4.24 4.01
C LEU A 166 0.49 3.93 2.83
N SER A 167 0.83 2.89 2.05
CA SER A 167 -0.05 2.38 0.99
C SER A 167 -0.74 1.10 1.43
N GLY A 168 -1.97 0.87 0.96
CA GLY A 168 -2.70 -0.36 1.27
C GLY A 168 -1.98 -1.62 0.75
N SER A 169 -1.37 -1.55 -0.44
CA SER A 169 -0.55 -2.62 -1.01
C SER A 169 0.67 -2.97 -0.14
N MET A 170 1.31 -1.97 0.46
CA MET A 170 2.38 -2.17 1.44
C MET A 170 1.89 -2.86 2.70
N VAL A 171 0.74 -2.48 3.24
CA VAL A 171 0.19 -3.15 4.43
C VAL A 171 -0.22 -4.59 4.13
N LEU A 172 -0.82 -4.88 2.97
CA LEU A 172 -1.10 -6.25 2.56
C LEU A 172 0.17 -7.09 2.42
N LEU A 173 1.27 -6.47 1.99
CA LEU A 173 2.57 -7.12 1.90
C LEU A 173 3.14 -7.42 3.28
N MET A 174 3.03 -6.48 4.23
CA MET A 174 3.42 -6.68 5.63
C MET A 174 2.62 -7.78 6.31
N LEU A 175 1.33 -7.88 6.00
CA LEU A 175 0.46 -8.97 6.43
C LEU A 175 0.73 -10.28 5.65
N GLY A 176 1.54 -10.20 4.60
CA GLY A 176 1.95 -11.28 3.70
C GLY A 176 0.78 -11.99 2.99
N VAL A 177 -0.33 -11.29 2.79
CA VAL A 177 -1.46 -11.75 1.96
C VAL A 177 -1.48 -11.07 0.59
N TYR A 178 -0.52 -10.17 0.35
CA TYR A 178 -0.38 -9.49 -0.92
C TYR A 178 -0.20 -10.42 -2.11
N PRO A 179 0.65 -11.48 -2.09
CA PRO A 179 0.76 -12.39 -3.23
C PRO A 179 -0.56 -13.07 -3.59
N LEU A 180 -1.39 -13.40 -2.57
CA LEU A 180 -2.72 -13.96 -2.78
C LEU A 180 -3.65 -12.94 -3.43
N ALA A 181 -3.69 -11.70 -2.91
CA ALA A 181 -4.50 -10.63 -3.51
C ALA A 181 -4.03 -10.30 -4.94
N LEU A 182 -2.73 -10.34 -5.19
CA LEU A 182 -2.10 -10.12 -6.49
C LEU A 182 -2.49 -11.21 -7.48
N GLY A 183 -2.39 -12.48 -7.06
CA GLY A 183 -2.83 -13.65 -7.84
C GLY A 183 -4.31 -13.58 -8.19
N ALA A 184 -5.17 -13.18 -7.25
CA ALA A 184 -6.59 -12.97 -7.50
C ALA A 184 -6.85 -12.01 -8.68
N VAL A 185 -6.05 -10.94 -8.76
CA VAL A 185 -6.15 -9.94 -9.83
C VAL A 185 -5.53 -10.45 -11.13
N LYS A 186 -4.35 -11.09 -11.07
CA LYS A 186 -3.66 -11.70 -12.23
C LYS A 186 -4.57 -12.72 -12.93
N ASP A 187 -5.19 -13.60 -12.16
CA ASP A 187 -6.02 -14.70 -12.66
C ASP A 187 -7.49 -14.31 -12.88
N LEU A 188 -7.84 -13.03 -12.65
CA LEU A 188 -9.22 -12.53 -12.70
C LEU A 188 -10.19 -13.38 -11.87
N ASN A 189 -9.78 -13.81 -10.68
CA ASN A 189 -10.61 -14.55 -9.73
C ASN A 189 -11.70 -13.62 -9.16
N ILE A 190 -12.80 -13.48 -9.91
CA ILE A 190 -13.90 -12.56 -9.60
C ILE A 190 -14.45 -12.75 -8.17
N PRO A 191 -14.71 -13.99 -7.69
CA PRO A 191 -15.16 -14.19 -6.32
C PRO A 191 -14.23 -13.59 -5.26
N VAL A 192 -12.91 -13.83 -5.36
CA VAL A 192 -11.96 -13.26 -4.41
C VAL A 192 -11.88 -11.74 -4.59
N ILE A 193 -11.84 -11.22 -5.81
CA ILE A 193 -11.85 -9.77 -6.08
C ILE A 193 -13.07 -9.09 -5.42
N LEU A 194 -14.25 -9.71 -5.47
CA LEU A 194 -15.45 -9.17 -4.80
C LEU A 194 -15.27 -9.12 -3.28
N ILE A 195 -14.73 -10.18 -2.67
CA ILE A 195 -14.37 -10.21 -1.23
C ILE A 195 -13.37 -9.09 -0.93
N LEU A 196 -12.38 -8.88 -1.80
CA LEU A 196 -11.40 -7.82 -1.65
C LEU A 196 -12.06 -6.44 -1.67
N CYS A 197 -12.95 -6.19 -2.64
CA CYS A 197 -13.70 -4.94 -2.76
C CYS A 197 -14.57 -4.66 -1.53
N VAL A 198 -15.20 -5.69 -0.95
CA VAL A 198 -15.98 -5.55 0.29
C VAL A 198 -15.10 -5.13 1.45
N GLY A 199 -13.96 -5.81 1.67
CA GLY A 199 -13.00 -5.44 2.71
C GLY A 199 -12.48 -4.01 2.55
N ALA A 200 -12.06 -3.64 1.35
CA ALA A 200 -11.58 -2.30 1.06
C ALA A 200 -12.68 -1.23 1.26
N GLY A 201 -13.90 -1.48 0.77
CA GLY A 201 -15.03 -0.56 0.92
C GLY A 201 -15.41 -0.33 2.39
N LEU A 202 -15.52 -1.40 3.18
CA LEU A 202 -15.77 -1.31 4.62
C LEU A 202 -14.63 -0.56 5.33
N GLY A 203 -13.38 -0.85 4.99
CA GLY A 203 -12.20 -0.18 5.55
C GLY A 203 -12.19 1.32 5.27
N LEU A 204 -12.52 1.74 4.06
CA LEU A 204 -12.58 3.17 3.71
C LEU A 204 -13.72 3.89 4.44
N VAL A 205 -14.93 3.30 4.46
CA VAL A 205 -16.12 3.95 5.04
C VAL A 205 -16.06 4.01 6.56
N ILE A 206 -15.72 2.89 7.20
CA ILE A 206 -15.71 2.76 8.66
C ILE A 206 -14.36 3.22 9.23
N GLY A 207 -13.26 2.77 8.62
CA GLY A 207 -11.91 3.04 9.08
C GLY A 207 -11.52 4.51 9.06
N SER A 208 -12.02 5.30 8.09
CA SER A 208 -11.79 6.75 8.05
C SER A 208 -12.30 7.47 9.29
N ARG A 209 -13.40 7.02 9.88
CA ARG A 209 -13.92 7.58 11.14
C ARG A 209 -13.06 7.16 12.34
N ILE A 210 -12.68 5.88 12.40
CA ILE A 210 -11.86 5.33 13.49
C ILE A 210 -10.50 6.03 13.53
N ILE A 211 -9.80 6.08 12.41
CA ILE A 211 -8.46 6.69 12.32
C ILE A 211 -8.52 8.18 12.62
N LYS A 212 -9.56 8.88 12.15
CA LYS A 212 -9.74 10.30 12.50
C LYS A 212 -9.85 10.50 14.01
N ILE A 213 -10.59 9.64 14.72
CA ILE A 213 -10.70 9.71 16.19
C ILE A 213 -9.36 9.40 16.86
N LEU A 214 -8.67 8.34 16.42
CA LEU A 214 -7.39 7.91 16.98
C LEU A 214 -6.30 8.95 16.78
N LEU A 215 -6.18 9.53 15.58
CA LEU A 215 -5.20 10.58 15.30
C LEU A 215 -5.53 11.86 16.08
N ASN A 216 -6.80 12.27 16.16
CA ASN A 216 -7.15 13.50 16.88
C ASN A 216 -6.93 13.41 18.40
N LYS A 217 -7.12 12.22 19.01
CA LYS A 217 -6.97 12.04 20.47
C LYS A 217 -5.61 11.48 20.88
N PHE A 218 -5.03 10.62 20.05
CA PHE A 218 -3.84 9.82 20.33
C PHE A 218 -2.86 9.85 19.15
N HIS A 219 -2.64 11.04 18.54
CA HIS A 219 -1.75 11.23 17.36
C HIS A 219 -0.43 10.47 17.50
N GLN A 220 0.37 10.82 18.51
CA GLN A 220 1.69 10.24 18.73
C GLN A 220 1.61 8.73 19.00
N GLY A 221 0.67 8.27 19.85
CA GLY A 221 0.50 6.84 20.14
C GLY A 221 0.12 6.01 18.91
N THR A 222 -0.77 6.54 18.06
CA THR A 222 -1.20 5.89 16.81
C THR A 222 -0.03 5.72 15.85
N TYR A 223 0.75 6.78 15.62
CA TYR A 223 1.96 6.70 14.77
C TYR A 223 3.03 5.80 15.38
N CYS A 224 3.15 5.72 16.70
CA CYS A 224 4.04 4.76 17.35
C CYS A 224 3.63 3.30 17.11
N VAL A 225 2.33 2.97 17.17
CA VAL A 225 1.86 1.62 16.78
C VAL A 225 2.23 1.34 15.34
N ILE A 226 1.92 2.25 14.42
CA ILE A 226 2.22 2.12 12.99
C ILE A 226 3.72 1.90 12.76
N LEU A 227 4.56 2.75 13.35
CA LEU A 227 6.02 2.62 13.27
C LEU A 227 6.47 1.26 13.78
N GLY A 228 5.87 0.78 14.88
CA GLY A 228 6.16 -0.54 15.42
C GLY A 228 5.76 -1.67 14.47
N LEU A 229 4.58 -1.59 13.86
CA LEU A 229 4.13 -2.56 12.86
C LEU A 229 5.09 -2.60 11.66
N VAL A 230 5.52 -1.43 11.19
CA VAL A 230 6.45 -1.30 10.04
C VAL A 230 7.83 -1.88 10.38
N ILE A 231 8.36 -1.59 11.58
CA ILE A 231 9.62 -2.20 12.06
C ILE A 231 9.48 -3.72 12.16
N GLY A 232 8.42 -4.23 12.79
CA GLY A 232 8.19 -5.66 12.93
C GLY A 232 8.01 -6.37 11.58
N SER A 233 7.42 -5.68 10.59
CA SER A 233 7.23 -6.23 9.24
C SER A 233 8.52 -6.47 8.46
N VAL A 234 9.63 -5.82 8.84
CA VAL A 234 10.94 -6.12 8.24
C VAL A 234 11.30 -7.59 8.47
N TYR A 235 11.00 -8.12 9.65
CA TYR A 235 11.18 -9.55 9.93
C TYR A 235 10.23 -10.43 9.11
N ALA A 236 9.00 -9.97 8.87
CA ALA A 236 7.98 -10.70 8.13
C ALA A 236 8.30 -10.90 6.64
N ILE A 237 8.95 -9.90 6.04
CA ILE A 237 9.13 -9.80 4.58
C ILE A 237 10.54 -10.20 4.16
N PHE A 238 11.54 -9.97 5.01
CA PHE A 238 12.91 -10.25 4.64
C PHE A 238 13.10 -11.76 4.37
N PRO A 239 13.69 -12.16 3.22
CA PRO A 239 13.70 -13.55 2.76
C PRO A 239 14.81 -14.38 3.45
N PHE A 240 14.78 -14.48 4.78
CA PHE A 240 15.84 -15.09 5.58
C PHE A 240 16.16 -16.54 5.17
N ARG A 241 15.16 -17.30 4.70
CA ARG A 241 15.29 -18.73 4.40
C ARG A 241 15.72 -18.98 2.95
N GLU A 242 15.47 -18.03 2.07
CA GLU A 242 15.67 -18.12 0.62
C GLU A 242 17.00 -17.50 0.18
N ILE A 243 17.69 -16.78 1.07
CA ILE A 243 19.03 -16.23 0.80
C ILE A 243 20.05 -17.36 0.62
N ALA A 244 20.60 -17.43 -0.59
CA ALA A 244 21.75 -18.26 -0.93
C ALA A 244 22.82 -17.40 -1.62
N LEU A 245 24.09 -17.80 -1.54
CA LEU A 245 25.21 -17.10 -2.18
C LEU A 245 25.18 -17.31 -3.71
N ASN A 246 24.34 -16.55 -4.39
CA ASN A 246 24.13 -16.64 -5.84
C ASN A 246 23.85 -15.26 -6.47
N ALA A 247 23.60 -15.22 -7.77
CA ALA A 247 23.29 -13.99 -8.50
C ALA A 247 22.03 -13.28 -7.99
N GLN A 248 21.05 -14.01 -7.43
CA GLN A 248 19.84 -13.41 -6.86
C GLN A 248 20.14 -12.61 -5.59
N LEU A 249 21.12 -13.02 -4.78
CA LEU A 249 21.55 -12.23 -3.63
C LEU A 249 22.20 -10.92 -4.05
N VAL A 250 23.07 -10.93 -5.08
CA VAL A 250 23.69 -9.71 -5.60
C VAL A 250 22.64 -8.74 -6.11
N ALA A 251 21.72 -9.23 -6.95
CA ALA A 251 20.58 -8.45 -7.42
C ALA A 251 19.72 -7.96 -6.24
N GLY A 252 19.50 -8.79 -5.22
CA GLY A 252 18.71 -8.45 -4.05
C GLY A 252 19.32 -7.35 -3.18
N VAL A 253 20.64 -7.33 -3.00
CA VAL A 253 21.32 -6.23 -2.30
C VAL A 253 21.18 -4.91 -3.06
N ILE A 254 21.31 -4.94 -4.39
CA ILE A 254 21.08 -3.76 -5.24
C ILE A 254 19.63 -3.29 -5.11
N CYS A 255 18.67 -4.21 -5.23
CA CYS A 255 17.25 -3.95 -5.07
C CYS A 255 16.92 -3.36 -3.70
N LEU A 256 17.51 -3.85 -2.62
CA LEU A 256 17.35 -3.30 -1.27
C LEU A 256 17.86 -1.87 -1.20
N ALA A 257 19.06 -1.61 -1.73
CA ALA A 257 19.64 -0.26 -1.75
C ALA A 257 18.77 0.72 -2.55
N VAL A 258 18.24 0.31 -3.70
CA VAL A 258 17.29 1.11 -4.49
C VAL A 258 16.00 1.33 -3.71
N GLY A 259 15.44 0.28 -3.10
CA GLY A 259 14.22 0.35 -2.29
C GLY A 259 14.33 1.34 -1.13
N LEU A 260 15.48 1.40 -0.45
CA LEU A 260 15.73 2.34 0.66
C LEU A 260 15.57 3.81 0.25
N VAL A 261 15.91 4.15 -1.00
CA VAL A 261 15.93 5.55 -1.46
C VAL A 261 14.56 5.99 -1.98
N ILE A 262 13.76 5.08 -2.53
CA ILE A 262 12.47 5.38 -3.19
C ILE A 262 11.52 6.20 -2.30
N PRO A 263 11.23 5.83 -1.04
CA PRO A 263 10.31 6.60 -0.19
C PRO A 263 10.71 8.06 -0.05
N THR A 264 12.01 8.34 0.12
CA THR A 264 12.52 9.71 0.28
C THR A 264 12.42 10.53 -1.01
N ILE A 265 12.62 9.90 -2.17
CA ILE A 265 12.41 10.56 -3.47
C ILE A 265 10.93 10.87 -3.67
N MET A 266 10.05 9.91 -3.34
CA MET A 266 8.61 10.08 -3.49
C MET A 266 8.06 11.18 -2.58
N GLU A 267 8.52 11.26 -1.33
CA GLU A 267 8.19 12.35 -0.39
C GLU A 267 8.54 13.71 -1.00
N LYS A 268 9.80 13.89 -1.44
CA LYS A 268 10.29 15.15 -2.05
C LYS A 268 9.55 15.53 -3.32
N LEU A 269 9.19 14.56 -4.16
CA LEU A 269 8.43 14.82 -5.39
C LEU A 269 6.99 15.27 -5.10
N GLY A 270 6.39 14.78 -4.01
CA GLY A 270 5.08 15.22 -3.53
C GLY A 270 5.13 16.66 -3.00
N GLU A 271 6.01 16.93 -2.04
CA GLU A 271 6.12 18.24 -1.37
C GLU A 271 6.42 19.39 -2.35
N ASN A 272 7.36 19.20 -3.27
CA ASN A 272 7.74 20.23 -4.25
C ASN A 272 6.59 20.63 -5.20
N ARG A 273 5.57 19.80 -5.36
CA ARG A 273 4.43 20.05 -6.24
C ARG A 273 3.25 20.67 -5.50
N GLU A 274 3.07 20.35 -4.22
CA GLU A 274 2.10 21.03 -3.35
C GLU A 274 2.53 22.48 -3.04
N ASN A 275 3.81 22.70 -2.73
CA ASN A 275 4.35 24.04 -2.47
C ASN A 275 4.31 24.97 -3.69
N LYS A 276 4.37 24.41 -4.91
CA LYS A 276 4.25 25.19 -6.14
C LYS A 276 2.80 25.57 -6.47
N LYS A 277 1.81 24.88 -5.88
CA LYS A 277 0.38 25.20 -5.99
C LYS A 277 -0.10 26.19 -4.94
N SER A 278 0.55 26.30 -3.78
CA SER A 278 0.18 27.25 -2.72
C SER A 278 0.83 28.64 -2.88
N GLY A 279 1.75 28.80 -3.85
CA GLY A 279 2.39 30.07 -4.20
C GLY A 279 1.91 30.69 -5.52
N GLU A 280 0.90 30.11 -6.18
CA GLU A 280 0.16 30.66 -7.34
C GLU A 280 -1.25 31.05 -6.91
#